data_AF-A0A9W9PDH2-F1
#
_entry.id   AF-A0A9W9PDH2-F1
#
_cell.length_a   1.000
_cell.length_b   1.000
_cell.length_c   1.000
_cell.angle_alpha   90.00
_cell.angle_beta   90.00
_cell.angle_gamma   90.00
#
_symmetry.space_group_name_H-M   'P 1'
#
loop_
_entity.id
_entity.type
_entity.pdbx_description
1 polymer ?
#
loop_
_entity_poly.entity_id
_entity_poly.type
_entity_poly.pdbx_seq_one_letter_code
_entity_poly.pdbx_strand_id
1 'polypeptide(L)'
;MTEKRSILCFGNSLTAGYYCFGLEYHPYAEKLKETIQAVRPNIEITTDVEGRPGDLVTSPGHGRASDDIFYALKKTWSAALSSGAKVLALTIPECAAKVISLDTRRNELNRLILSHTEDRFFAFDLHAEIPYHSAPKEFQEKIFDDGLHLTPEGYDLMGKVIGGYLANLL
;
A
#
# COMPACT_ATOMS: atom_id res chain seq x y z
N MET A 1 31.25 4.37 5.31
CA MET A 1 30.03 4.44 6.13
C MET A 1 28.93 3.79 5.30
N THR A 2 28.21 2.82 5.84
CA THR A 2 27.06 2.23 5.14
C THR A 2 25.97 3.29 5.06
N GLU A 3 25.42 3.51 3.87
CA GLU A 3 24.31 4.43 3.70
C GLU A 3 23.07 3.86 4.40
N LYS A 4 22.33 4.69 5.15
CA LYS A 4 21.13 4.25 5.86
C LYS A 4 19.88 4.90 5.27
N ARG A 5 18.83 4.11 5.08
CA ARG A 5 17.51 4.59 4.64
C ARG A 5 16.43 4.09 5.58
N SER A 6 15.60 5.03 6.05
CA SER A 6 14.44 4.75 6.87
C SER A 6 13.18 4.84 6.03
N ILE A 7 12.30 3.84 6.14
CA ILE A 7 11.04 3.74 5.42
C ILE A 7 9.91 3.64 6.43
N LEU A 8 8.97 4.59 6.40
CA LEU A 8 7.74 4.54 7.16
C LEU A 8 6.62 3.97 6.28
N CYS A 9 6.07 2.83 6.68
CA CYS A 9 4.87 2.25 6.09
C CYS A 9 3.66 2.78 6.88
N PHE A 10 2.82 3.60 6.25
CA PHE A 10 1.69 4.26 6.91
C PHE A 10 0.37 3.89 6.25
N GLY A 11 -0.68 3.59 7.03
CA GLY A 11 -2.00 3.33 6.48
C GLY A 11 -2.92 2.53 7.41
N ASN A 12 -3.74 1.67 6.82
CA ASN A 12 -4.83 0.99 7.53
C ASN A 12 -4.47 -0.46 7.93
N SER A 13 -5.46 -1.36 8.00
CA SER A 13 -5.28 -2.79 8.33
C SER A 13 -4.35 -3.51 7.36
N LEU A 14 -4.35 -3.17 6.07
CA LEU A 14 -3.43 -3.75 5.09
C LEU A 14 -1.98 -3.34 5.39
N THR A 15 -1.77 -2.12 5.86
CA THR A 15 -0.42 -1.69 6.30
C THR A 15 -0.01 -2.37 7.59
N ALA A 16 -0.95 -2.59 8.52
CA ALA A 16 -0.69 -3.30 9.77
C ALA A 16 -0.31 -4.77 9.53
N GLY A 17 -0.70 -5.34 8.38
CA GLY A 17 -0.55 -6.78 8.14
C GLY A 17 -1.67 -7.60 8.75
N TYR A 18 -2.84 -7.02 8.99
CA TYR A 18 -3.96 -7.69 9.66
C TYR A 18 -4.39 -8.97 8.92
N TYR A 19 -4.47 -10.11 9.61
CA TYR A 19 -5.08 -11.35 9.10
C TYR A 19 -5.66 -12.19 10.25
N CYS A 20 -6.28 -13.33 9.93
CA CYS A 20 -6.92 -14.23 10.89
C CYS A 20 -7.94 -13.49 11.78
N PHE A 21 -8.79 -12.67 11.17
CA PHE A 21 -9.76 -11.80 11.87
C PHE A 21 -9.12 -10.94 12.98
N GLY A 22 -7.86 -10.56 12.81
CA GLY A 22 -7.13 -9.67 13.72
C GLY A 22 -6.50 -10.37 14.90
N LEU A 23 -6.48 -11.71 14.91
CA LEU A 23 -5.74 -12.49 15.90
C LEU A 23 -4.23 -12.44 15.63
N GLU A 24 -3.82 -12.18 14.39
CA GLU A 24 -2.41 -12.17 13.97
C GLU A 24 -2.11 -11.01 12.98
N TYR A 25 -0.82 -10.68 12.85
CA TYR A 25 -0.32 -9.62 11.97
C TYR A 25 0.94 -10.05 11.22
N HIS A 26 0.98 -9.81 9.91
CA HIS A 26 2.11 -10.07 9.02
C HIS A 26 2.34 -8.84 8.13
N PRO A 27 3.01 -7.78 8.62
CA PRO A 27 3.18 -6.56 7.86
C PRO A 27 4.01 -6.79 6.60
N TYR A 28 3.54 -6.29 5.44
CA TYR A 28 4.29 -6.36 4.19
C TYR A 28 5.69 -5.72 4.26
N ALA A 29 5.90 -4.82 5.24
CA ALA A 29 7.14 -4.11 5.48
C ALA A 29 8.34 -5.07 5.73
N GLU A 30 8.08 -6.25 6.29
CA GLU A 30 9.13 -7.26 6.52
C GLU A 30 9.71 -7.75 5.19
N LYS A 31 8.85 -8.26 4.29
CA LYS A 31 9.27 -8.71 2.96
C LYS A 31 9.77 -7.58 2.08
N LEU A 32 9.23 -6.38 2.23
CA LEU A 32 9.71 -5.17 1.56
C LEU A 32 11.16 -4.90 1.90
N LYS A 33 11.52 -4.90 3.19
CA LYS A 33 12.90 -4.70 3.65
C LYS A 33 13.83 -5.76 3.06
N GLU A 34 13.46 -7.03 3.16
CA GLU A 34 14.24 -8.13 2.60
C GLU A 34 14.48 -7.96 1.10
N THR A 35 13.43 -7.58 0.36
CA THR A 35 13.49 -7.40 -1.09
C THR A 35 14.42 -6.24 -1.48
N ILE A 36 14.34 -5.10 -0.79
CA ILE A 36 15.24 -3.98 -1.05
C ILE A 36 16.68 -4.34 -0.69
N GLN A 37 16.90 -4.98 0.47
CA GLN A 37 18.24 -5.35 0.94
C GLN A 37 18.92 -6.35 -0.02
N ALA A 38 18.16 -7.26 -0.62
CA ALA A 38 18.68 -8.20 -1.62
C ALA A 38 19.16 -7.48 -2.90
N VAL A 39 18.50 -6.38 -3.29
CA VAL A 39 18.82 -5.60 -4.50
C VAL A 39 19.86 -4.50 -4.23
N ARG A 40 19.93 -4.00 -2.99
CA ARG A 40 20.81 -2.92 -2.53
C ARG A 40 21.55 -3.34 -1.25
N PRO A 41 22.46 -4.33 -1.30
CA PRO A 41 23.11 -4.88 -0.11
C PRO A 41 23.99 -3.87 0.66
N ASN A 42 24.39 -2.78 0.01
CA ASN A 42 25.25 -1.75 0.59
C ASN A 42 24.48 -0.63 1.32
N ILE A 43 23.14 -0.67 1.32
CA ILE A 43 22.29 0.28 2.03
C ILE A 43 21.64 -0.45 3.19
N GLU A 44 21.78 0.08 4.41
CA GLU A 44 21.04 -0.41 5.57
C GLU A 44 19.60 0.11 5.51
N ILE A 45 18.63 -0.80 5.38
CA ILE A 45 17.20 -0.46 5.38
C ILE A 45 16.60 -0.68 6.77
N THR A 46 15.94 0.35 7.30
CA THR A 46 15.08 0.24 8.49
C THR A 46 13.64 0.58 8.12
N THR A 47 12.70 -0.19 8.64
CA THR A 47 11.27 -0.02 8.41
C THR A 47 10.56 0.29 9.72
N ASP A 48 9.59 1.19 9.66
CA ASP A 48 8.62 1.46 10.73
C ASP A 48 7.20 1.25 10.18
N VAL A 49 6.30 0.67 10.97
CA VAL A 49 4.96 0.26 10.53
C VAL A 49 3.91 0.95 11.39
N GLU A 50 3.29 1.98 10.81
CA GLU A 50 2.18 2.73 11.39
C GLU A 50 0.88 2.38 10.65
N GLY A 51 0.49 1.11 10.75
CA GLY A 51 -0.77 0.60 10.23
C GLY A 51 -1.86 0.58 11.31
N ARG A 52 -3.03 1.17 11.05
CA ARG A 52 -4.16 1.20 11.99
C ARG A 52 -5.43 0.59 11.37
N PRO A 53 -5.89 -0.59 11.81
CA PRO A 53 -7.11 -1.18 11.29
C PRO A 53 -8.31 -0.23 11.37
N GLY A 54 -9.04 -0.11 10.26
CA GLY A 54 -10.20 0.78 10.13
C GLY A 54 -9.86 2.26 9.91
N ASP A 55 -8.58 2.63 9.79
CA ASP A 55 -8.19 4.03 9.58
C ASP A 55 -8.58 4.53 8.18
N LEU A 56 -8.90 5.83 8.12
CA LEU A 56 -9.49 6.50 6.96
C LEU A 56 -8.89 7.89 6.82
N VAL A 57 -8.60 8.30 5.59
CA VAL A 57 -8.10 9.67 5.33
C VAL A 57 -9.20 10.74 5.46
N THR A 58 -10.47 10.34 5.47
CA THR A 58 -11.63 11.23 5.65
C THR A 58 -12.61 10.68 6.69
N SER A 59 -13.23 11.56 7.47
CA SER A 59 -14.30 11.21 8.41
C SER A 59 -15.59 12.01 8.15
N PRO A 60 -16.78 11.38 8.17
CA PRO A 60 -17.02 9.93 8.12
C PRO A 60 -16.48 9.29 6.83
N GLY A 61 -16.17 7.99 6.88
CA GLY A 61 -15.50 7.23 5.80
C GLY A 61 -16.36 6.74 4.65
N HIS A 62 -17.69 6.88 4.73
CA HIS A 62 -18.61 6.30 3.74
C HIS A 62 -19.14 7.37 2.79
N GLY A 63 -19.39 6.97 1.53
CA GLY A 63 -20.09 7.80 0.54
C GLY A 63 -19.31 9.00 0.01
N ARG A 64 -17.99 9.08 0.26
CA ARG A 64 -17.12 10.16 -0.21
C ARG A 64 -16.85 10.07 -1.71
N ALA A 65 -16.75 11.23 -2.36
CA ALA A 65 -16.32 11.31 -3.75
C ALA A 65 -14.81 11.08 -3.86
N SER A 66 -14.37 10.57 -5.01
CA SER A 66 -12.96 10.30 -5.31
C SER A 66 -12.09 11.55 -5.12
N ASP A 67 -12.59 12.73 -5.51
CA ASP A 67 -11.90 14.02 -5.36
C ASP A 67 -11.73 14.44 -3.90
N ASP A 68 -12.72 14.20 -3.04
CA ASP A 68 -12.64 14.52 -1.61
C ASP A 68 -11.56 13.68 -0.92
N ILE A 69 -11.54 12.37 -1.25
CA ILE A 69 -10.55 11.43 -0.73
C ILE A 69 -9.17 11.82 -1.24
N PHE A 70 -9.03 12.10 -2.53
CA PHE A 70 -7.77 12.51 -3.14
C PHE A 70 -7.24 13.84 -2.56
N TYR A 71 -8.12 14.82 -2.32
CA TYR A 71 -7.74 16.06 -1.66
C TYR A 71 -7.20 15.82 -0.23
N ALA A 72 -7.83 14.92 0.52
CA ALA A 72 -7.36 14.57 1.85
C ALA A 72 -6.04 13.78 1.81
N LEU A 73 -5.86 12.86 0.86
CA LEU A 73 -4.59 12.15 0.63
C LEU A 73 -3.45 13.13 0.33
N LYS A 74 -3.69 14.13 -0.53
CA LYS A 74 -2.69 15.17 -0.82
C LYS A 74 -2.25 15.90 0.45
N LYS A 75 -3.17 16.24 1.36
CA LYS A 75 -2.80 16.86 2.64
C LYS A 75 -1.88 15.97 3.48
N THR A 76 -2.16 14.67 3.53
CA THR A 76 -1.30 13.70 4.23
C THR A 76 0.08 13.61 3.58
N TRP A 77 0.16 13.53 2.25
CA TRP A 77 1.43 13.50 1.53
C TRP A 77 2.22 14.80 1.71
N SER A 78 1.56 15.95 1.66
CA SER A 78 2.21 17.26 1.85
C SER A 78 2.88 17.36 3.23
N ALA A 79 2.33 16.76 4.27
CA ALA A 79 2.97 16.74 5.59
C ALA A 79 4.32 15.99 5.55
N ALA A 80 4.38 14.84 4.87
CA ALA A 80 5.62 14.08 4.69
C ALA A 80 6.59 14.78 3.74
N LEU A 81 6.12 15.34 2.62
CA LEU A 81 6.96 16.05 1.66
C LEU A 81 7.61 17.29 2.30
N SER A 82 6.86 18.01 3.15
CA SER A 82 7.33 19.20 3.88
C SER A 82 8.44 18.90 4.89
N SER A 83 8.58 17.66 5.36
CA SER A 83 9.66 17.25 6.26
C SER A 83 10.96 16.90 5.55
N GLY A 84 10.97 16.91 4.21
CA GLY A 84 12.12 16.47 3.41
C GLY A 84 12.05 15.01 2.95
N ALA A 85 11.02 14.25 3.36
CA ALA A 85 10.87 12.85 2.94
C ALA A 85 10.49 12.71 1.45
N LYS A 86 10.70 11.50 0.90
CA LYS A 86 10.07 11.05 -0.34
C LYS A 86 8.74 10.38 0.01
N VAL A 87 7.74 10.48 -0.85
CA VAL A 87 6.45 9.78 -0.70
C VAL A 87 6.28 8.79 -1.83
N LEU A 88 5.94 7.54 -1.48
CA LEU A 88 5.41 6.56 -2.42
C LEU A 88 3.94 6.31 -2.09
N ALA A 89 3.04 6.75 -2.96
CA ALA A 89 1.62 6.46 -2.85
C ALA A 89 1.27 5.15 -3.57
N LEU A 90 0.49 4.30 -2.91
CA LEU A 90 0.02 3.03 -3.45
C LEU A 90 -1.44 3.19 -3.88
N THR A 91 -1.79 2.68 -5.05
CA THR A 91 -3.20 2.55 -5.46
C THR A 91 -3.93 1.54 -4.56
N ILE A 92 -5.25 1.67 -4.47
CA ILE A 92 -6.10 0.80 -3.66
C ILE A 92 -6.39 -0.50 -4.43
N PRO A 93 -6.04 -1.69 -3.89
CA PRO A 93 -6.32 -2.98 -4.54
C PRO A 93 -7.82 -3.34 -4.51
N GLU A 94 -8.18 -4.40 -5.22
CA GLU A 94 -9.53 -4.97 -5.15
C GLU A 94 -9.76 -5.77 -3.87
N CYS A 95 -11.02 -6.08 -3.59
CA CYS A 95 -11.44 -7.08 -2.61
C CYS A 95 -12.59 -7.91 -3.20
N ALA A 96 -13.04 -8.94 -2.47
CA ALA A 96 -14.13 -9.83 -2.85
C ALA A 96 -15.47 -9.14 -3.08
N ALA A 97 -15.69 -7.99 -2.42
CA ALA A 97 -16.91 -7.22 -2.58
C ALA A 97 -16.92 -6.56 -3.97
N LYS A 98 -17.82 -7.03 -4.83
CA LYS A 98 -18.00 -6.50 -6.18
C LYS A 98 -19.21 -5.57 -6.24
N VAL A 99 -18.96 -4.27 -6.23
CA VAL A 99 -20.01 -3.24 -6.27
C VAL A 99 -19.62 -2.19 -7.29
N ILE A 100 -20.38 -2.10 -8.38
CA ILE A 100 -20.07 -1.24 -9.55
C ILE A 100 -19.72 0.20 -9.15
N SER A 101 -20.49 0.79 -8.23
CA SER A 101 -20.27 2.17 -7.78
C SER A 101 -19.00 2.33 -6.94
N LEU A 102 -18.63 1.33 -6.14
CA LEU A 102 -17.38 1.33 -5.38
C LEU A 102 -16.17 1.06 -6.29
N ASP A 103 -16.30 0.12 -7.23
CA ASP A 103 -15.26 -0.19 -8.21
C ASP A 103 -14.97 1.02 -9.10
N THR A 104 -16.01 1.73 -9.55
CA THR A 104 -15.87 2.97 -10.34
C THR A 104 -15.12 4.05 -9.54
N ARG A 105 -15.50 4.27 -8.29
CA ARG A 105 -14.82 5.24 -7.40
C ARG A 105 -13.37 4.85 -7.09
N ARG A 106 -13.10 3.56 -6.84
CA ARG A 106 -11.73 3.05 -6.66
C ARG A 106 -10.89 3.33 -7.90
N ASN A 107 -11.41 3.03 -9.08
CA ASN A 107 -10.71 3.24 -10.35
C ASN A 107 -10.46 4.74 -10.63
N GLU A 108 -11.41 5.60 -10.29
CA GLU A 108 -11.23 7.05 -10.37
C GLU A 108 -10.14 7.55 -9.42
N LEU A 109 -10.19 7.14 -8.15
CA LEU A 109 -9.20 7.50 -7.15
C LEU A 109 -7.80 6.99 -7.52
N ASN A 110 -7.68 5.74 -7.97
CA ASN A 110 -6.41 5.16 -8.42
C ASN A 110 -5.83 5.95 -9.61
N ARG A 111 -6.68 6.38 -10.56
CA ARG A 111 -6.24 7.24 -11.66
C ARG A 111 -5.71 8.58 -11.16
N LEU A 112 -6.39 9.21 -10.20
CA LEU A 112 -5.92 10.46 -9.60
C LEU A 112 -4.56 10.28 -8.92
N ILE A 113 -4.38 9.21 -8.13
CA ILE A 113 -3.11 8.86 -7.47
C ILE A 113 -1.98 8.70 -8.51
N LEU A 114 -2.22 7.89 -9.55
CA LEU A 114 -1.21 7.61 -10.59
C LEU A 114 -0.89 8.84 -11.46
N SER A 115 -1.84 9.74 -11.65
CA SER A 115 -1.65 10.97 -12.42
C SER A 115 -1.01 12.12 -11.64
N HIS A 116 -0.91 12.01 -10.31
CA HIS A 116 -0.34 13.07 -9.47
C HIS A 116 1.17 13.14 -9.65
N THR A 117 1.66 14.35 -9.94
CA THR A 117 3.09 14.64 -10.07
C THR A 117 3.48 15.78 -9.16
N GLU A 118 4.50 15.55 -8.33
CA GLU A 118 5.05 16.54 -7.41
C GLU A 118 6.52 16.16 -7.12
N ASP A 119 7.35 17.12 -6.70
CA ASP A 119 8.72 16.82 -6.31
C ASP A 119 8.77 15.78 -5.17
N ARG A 120 9.67 14.79 -5.30
CA ARG A 120 9.83 13.67 -4.35
C ARG A 120 8.57 12.81 -4.11
N PHE A 121 7.54 12.96 -4.94
CA PHE A 121 6.36 12.11 -4.95
C PHE A 121 6.46 11.06 -6.05
N PHE A 122 6.13 9.83 -5.69
CA PHE A 122 6.06 8.68 -6.58
C PHE A 122 4.74 7.96 -6.36
N ALA A 123 4.20 7.34 -7.42
CA ALA A 123 3.04 6.47 -7.33
C ALA A 123 3.39 5.05 -7.81
N PHE A 124 2.72 4.06 -7.25
CA PHE A 124 2.84 2.65 -7.65
C PHE A 124 1.46 1.99 -7.74
N ASP A 125 1.24 1.28 -8.85
CA ASP A 125 -0.02 0.61 -9.17
C ASP A 125 -0.11 -0.76 -8.47
N LEU A 126 -0.23 -0.75 -7.15
CA LEU A 126 -0.46 -1.94 -6.34
C LEU A 126 -1.73 -2.71 -6.75
N HIS A 127 -2.73 -2.02 -7.30
CA HIS A 127 -3.98 -2.63 -7.73
C HIS A 127 -3.76 -3.64 -8.86
N ALA A 128 -2.87 -3.33 -9.80
CA ALA A 128 -2.50 -4.24 -10.88
C ALA A 128 -1.73 -5.49 -10.40
N GLU A 129 -0.97 -5.36 -9.31
CA GLU A 129 -0.10 -6.43 -8.79
C GLU A 129 -0.82 -7.44 -7.89
N ILE A 130 -1.96 -7.05 -7.30
CA ILE A 130 -2.75 -7.92 -6.41
C ILE A 130 -4.22 -7.94 -6.89
N PRO A 131 -4.49 -8.57 -8.05
CA PRO A 131 -5.85 -8.65 -8.59
C PRO A 131 -6.71 -9.61 -7.75
N TYR A 132 -8.00 -9.30 -7.61
CA TYR A 132 -8.98 -10.25 -7.05
C TYR A 132 -9.86 -10.84 -8.14
N HIS A 133 -10.62 -10.01 -8.86
CA HIS A 133 -11.70 -10.50 -9.73
C HIS A 133 -11.22 -11.14 -11.03
N SER A 134 -10.07 -10.74 -11.55
CA SER A 134 -9.44 -11.33 -12.74
C SER A 134 -8.51 -12.50 -12.40
N ALA A 135 -8.21 -12.72 -11.11
CA ALA A 135 -7.31 -13.76 -10.66
C ALA A 135 -8.01 -15.14 -10.65
N PRO A 136 -7.27 -16.24 -10.88
CA PRO A 136 -7.82 -17.59 -10.70
C PRO A 136 -8.15 -17.85 -9.22
N LYS A 137 -9.10 -18.76 -8.97
CA LYS A 137 -9.56 -19.09 -7.61
C LYS A 137 -8.40 -19.54 -6.69
N GLU A 138 -7.45 -20.31 -7.22
CA GLU A 138 -6.25 -20.73 -6.49
C GLU A 138 -5.44 -19.54 -5.98
N PHE A 139 -5.30 -18.48 -6.80
CA PHE A 139 -4.63 -17.26 -6.36
C PHE A 139 -5.43 -16.56 -5.28
N GLN A 140 -6.75 -16.44 -5.44
CA GLN A 140 -7.62 -15.81 -4.44
C GLN A 140 -7.51 -16.52 -3.08
N GLU A 141 -7.62 -17.84 -3.06
CA GLU A 141 -7.54 -18.67 -1.84
C GLU A 141 -6.15 -18.62 -1.19
N LYS A 142 -5.10 -18.50 -2.00
CA LYS A 142 -3.72 -18.44 -1.51
C LYS A 142 -3.36 -17.08 -0.92
N ILE A 143 -3.83 -16.01 -1.56
CA ILE A 143 -3.38 -14.63 -1.31
C ILE A 143 -4.31 -13.89 -0.35
N PHE A 144 -5.61 -14.18 -0.35
CA PHE A 144 -6.61 -13.50 0.47
C PHE A 144 -7.14 -14.40 1.58
N ASP A 145 -7.23 -13.85 2.79
CA ASP A 145 -7.69 -14.55 4.00
C ASP A 145 -9.23 -14.50 4.11
N ASP A 146 -9.79 -13.28 4.12
CA ASP A 146 -11.24 -13.04 4.24
C ASP A 146 -11.84 -12.36 3.00
N GLY A 147 -11.08 -12.31 1.92
CA GLY A 147 -11.44 -11.61 0.69
C GLY A 147 -11.17 -10.10 0.69
N LEU A 148 -10.70 -9.52 1.80
CA LEU A 148 -10.20 -8.14 1.88
C LEU A 148 -8.74 -8.13 2.34
N HIS A 149 -8.46 -8.81 3.44
CA HIS A 149 -7.14 -8.96 4.03
C HIS A 149 -6.36 -10.08 3.35
N LEU A 150 -5.04 -9.98 3.42
CA LEU A 150 -4.13 -10.93 2.79
C LEU A 150 -3.72 -12.01 3.78
N THR A 151 -3.38 -13.19 3.27
CA THR A 151 -2.64 -14.20 4.03
C THR A 151 -1.19 -13.72 4.25
N PRO A 152 -0.39 -14.37 5.11
CA PRO A 152 1.05 -14.09 5.20
C PRO A 152 1.75 -14.14 3.82
N GLU A 153 1.36 -15.09 2.97
CA GLU A 153 1.89 -15.19 1.61
C GLU A 153 1.45 -14.02 0.70
N GLY A 154 0.23 -13.51 0.89
CA GLY A 154 -0.25 -12.33 0.19
C GLY A 154 0.45 -11.05 0.63
N TYR A 155 0.70 -10.88 1.92
CA TYR A 155 1.49 -9.74 2.43
C TYR A 155 2.96 -9.83 2.00
N ASP A 156 3.53 -11.04 1.92
CA ASP A 156 4.83 -11.25 1.31
C ASP A 156 4.85 -10.84 -0.17
N LEU A 157 3.82 -11.21 -0.94
CA LEU A 157 3.68 -10.75 -2.33
C LEU A 157 3.63 -9.21 -2.40
N MET A 158 2.79 -8.58 -1.58
CA MET A 158 2.68 -7.12 -1.48
C MET A 158 4.02 -6.46 -1.17
N GLY A 159 4.74 -6.97 -0.16
CA GLY A 159 6.04 -6.44 0.23
C GLY A 159 7.09 -6.62 -0.87
N LYS A 160 7.07 -7.76 -1.57
CA LYS A 160 7.98 -8.05 -2.68
C LYS A 160 7.79 -7.08 -3.85
N VAL A 161 6.55 -6.86 -4.31
CA VAL A 161 6.31 -5.99 -5.47
C VAL A 161 6.62 -4.51 -5.15
N ILE A 162 6.23 -4.05 -3.95
CA ILE A 162 6.54 -2.69 -3.50
C ILE A 162 8.05 -2.51 -3.29
N GLY A 163 8.70 -3.46 -2.63
CA GLY A 163 10.15 -3.44 -2.37
C GLY A 163 10.96 -3.45 -3.66
N GLY A 164 10.56 -4.25 -4.64
CA GLY A 164 11.18 -4.27 -5.97
C GLY A 164 11.11 -2.92 -6.68
N TYR A 165 9.96 -2.24 -6.59
CA TYR A 165 9.81 -0.89 -7.14
C TYR A 165 10.65 0.14 -6.38
N LEU A 166 10.55 0.15 -5.05
CA LEU A 166 11.29 1.08 -4.18
C LEU A 166 12.80 0.96 -4.35
N ALA A 167 13.33 -0.25 -4.54
CA ALA A 167 14.76 -0.45 -4.76
C ALA A 167 15.29 0.31 -5.98
N ASN A 168 14.45 0.61 -6.98
CA ASN A 168 14.84 1.41 -8.15
C ASN A 168 14.83 2.92 -7.89
N LEU A 169 14.22 3.38 -6.78
CA LEU A 169 14.14 4.78 -6.37
C LEU A 169 15.19 5.17 -5.31
N LEU A 170 15.92 4.17 -4.80
CA LEU A 170 16.97 4.26 -3.78
C LEU A 170 18.36 4.23 -4.40
#